data_AF-A0A9W6HZL3-F1
#
_entry.id   AF-A0A9W6HZL3-F1
#
_cell.length_a   1.000
_cell.length_b   1.000
_cell.length_c   1.000
_cell.angle_alpha   90.00
_cell.angle_beta   90.00
_cell.angle_gamma   90.00
#
_symmetry.space_group_name_H-M   'P 1'
#
loop_
_entity.id
_entity.type
_entity.pdbx_description
1 polymer ?
#
loop_
_entity_poly.entity_id
_entity_poly.type
_entity_poly.pdbx_seq_one_letter_code
_entity_poly.pdbx_strand_id
1 'polypeptide(L)'
;MLKDSADLRRVGSGLLLIIAPLPDVVATALPSVAYGEGGAVTQTASVLYQAGDLLTALAIIGLLHTMGSAGVFWRVAGWLTAAANVVASVLPLVADTGLYKAPGESRLPLDYAFVLSMFLAGTGLLLVLIGVWRAGFGHGALPLLIVAGWVLPIAVPLLIVTSPAAPLWLPPMLTALALAWLGVKILRTSREKWDSY
;
A
#
# COMPACT_ATOMS: atom_id res chain seq x y z
N MET A 1 -28.44 -3.45 6.77
CA MET A 1 -27.05 -3.11 7.18
C MET A 1 -26.42 -2.01 6.32
N LEU A 2 -26.75 -1.85 5.03
CA LEU A 2 -26.18 -0.81 4.15
C LEU A 2 -26.95 0.54 4.13
N LYS A 3 -28.01 0.69 4.94
CA LYS A 3 -28.79 1.95 5.03
C LYS A 3 -28.12 3.00 5.93
N ASP A 4 -27.12 2.59 6.71
CA ASP A 4 -26.41 3.45 7.66
C ASP A 4 -25.00 3.75 7.15
N SER A 5 -24.71 5.03 6.92
CA SER A 5 -23.45 5.48 6.31
C SER A 5 -22.22 5.10 7.15
N ALA A 6 -22.35 5.05 8.47
CA ALA A 6 -21.27 4.69 9.38
C ALA A 6 -20.87 3.21 9.26
N ASP A 7 -21.85 2.29 9.24
CA ASP A 7 -21.58 0.86 9.09
C ASP A 7 -21.01 0.53 7.71
N LEU A 8 -21.51 1.19 6.66
CA LEU A 8 -20.95 1.05 5.32
C LEU A 8 -19.49 1.49 5.27
N ARG A 9 -19.15 2.66 5.84
CA ARG A 9 -17.77 3.15 5.90
C ARG A 9 -16.86 2.21 6.68
N ARG A 10 -17.31 1.72 7.84
CA ARG A 10 -16.56 0.79 8.68
C ARG A 10 -16.29 -0.53 7.95
N VAL A 11 -17.33 -1.16 7.42
CA VAL A 11 -17.22 -2.45 6.71
C VAL A 11 -16.39 -2.27 5.45
N GLY A 12 -16.63 -1.22 4.66
CA GLY A 12 -15.87 -0.89 3.47
C GLY A 12 -14.39 -0.69 3.77
N SER A 13 -14.05 0.12 4.78
CA SER A 13 -12.65 0.36 5.19
C SER A 13 -11.98 -0.93 5.67
N GLY A 14 -12.68 -1.73 6.47
CA GLY A 14 -12.17 -3.00 6.98
C GLY A 14 -11.90 -4.03 5.87
N LEU A 15 -12.81 -4.16 4.91
CA LEU A 15 -12.64 -5.04 3.76
C LEU A 15 -11.55 -4.55 2.81
N LEU A 16 -11.49 -3.23 2.54
CA LEU A 16 -10.45 -2.65 1.68
C LEU A 16 -9.06 -2.91 2.24
N LEU A 17 -8.84 -2.82 3.55
CA LEU A 17 -7.55 -3.14 4.15
C LEU A 17 -7.11 -4.60 4.01
N ILE A 18 -8.08 -5.51 3.84
CA ILE A 18 -7.79 -6.94 3.61
C ILE A 18 -7.52 -7.20 2.13
N ILE A 19 -8.30 -6.57 1.24
CA ILE A 19 -8.27 -6.83 -0.20
C ILE A 19 -7.17 -6.03 -0.91
N ALA A 20 -6.93 -4.78 -0.50
CA ALA A 20 -5.99 -3.87 -1.14
C ALA A 20 -4.57 -4.42 -1.37
N PRO A 21 -3.96 -5.16 -0.42
CA PRO A 21 -2.61 -5.69 -0.64
C PRO A 21 -2.59 -7.03 -1.39
N LEU A 22 -3.73 -7.68 -1.64
CA LEU A 22 -3.77 -8.97 -2.33
C LEU A 22 -3.23 -8.92 -3.77
N PRO A 23 -3.54 -7.89 -4.60
CA PRO A 23 -2.93 -7.74 -5.92
C PRO A 23 -1.40 -7.74 -5.86
N ASP A 24 -0.79 -7.01 -4.93
CA ASP A 24 0.68 -6.94 -4.79
C ASP A 24 1.28 -8.29 -4.40
N VAL A 25 0.63 -9.01 -3.47
CA VAL A 25 1.03 -10.37 -3.08
C VAL A 25 0.96 -11.33 -4.26
N VAL A 26 -0.13 -11.28 -5.03
CA VAL A 26 -0.29 -12.13 -6.22
C VAL A 26 0.71 -11.75 -7.30
N ALA A 27 0.90 -10.45 -7.57
CA ALA A 27 1.87 -9.94 -8.55
C ALA A 27 3.30 -10.37 -8.21
N THR A 28 3.64 -10.38 -6.93
CA THR A 28 4.94 -10.83 -6.43
C THR A 28 5.11 -12.35 -6.50
N ALA A 29 4.03 -13.11 -6.35
CA ALA A 29 4.02 -14.57 -6.41
C ALA A 29 3.95 -15.13 -7.84
N LEU A 30 3.58 -14.31 -8.84
CA LEU A 30 3.70 -14.69 -10.24
C LEU A 30 5.17 -15.02 -10.54
N PRO A 31 5.45 -16.10 -11.28
CA PRO A 31 6.83 -16.46 -11.62
C PRO A 31 7.50 -15.24 -12.26
N SER A 32 8.55 -14.74 -11.60
CA SER A 32 9.42 -13.66 -12.10
C SER A 32 9.71 -13.97 -13.58
N VAL A 33 9.53 -13.08 -14.56
CA VAL A 33 10.40 -11.93 -14.90
C VAL A 33 11.92 -12.19 -14.71
N ALA A 34 12.32 -13.43 -14.45
CA ALA A 34 13.64 -13.93 -14.74
C ALA A 34 13.54 -14.49 -16.17
N TYR A 35 14.19 -13.82 -17.13
CA TYR A 35 14.39 -14.30 -18.51
C TYR A 35 13.19 -14.21 -19.47
N GLY A 36 12.74 -13.00 -19.83
CA GLY A 36 12.20 -12.74 -21.18
C GLY A 36 10.95 -13.52 -21.65
N GLU A 37 10.31 -14.30 -20.79
CA GLU A 37 9.16 -15.13 -21.16
C GLU A 37 7.84 -14.38 -20.91
N GLY A 38 7.24 -13.92 -22.00
CA GLY A 38 5.81 -13.59 -22.08
C GLY A 38 5.43 -12.19 -21.59
N GLY A 39 5.25 -11.25 -22.52
CA GLY A 39 4.70 -9.92 -22.24
C GLY A 39 3.39 -9.95 -21.44
N ALA A 40 2.59 -11.02 -21.57
CA ALA A 40 1.32 -11.18 -20.86
C ALA A 40 1.48 -11.31 -19.33
N VAL A 41 2.50 -12.04 -18.83
CA VAL A 41 2.70 -12.21 -17.38
C VAL A 41 3.19 -10.90 -16.76
N THR A 42 4.12 -10.22 -17.45
CA THR A 42 4.64 -8.91 -17.01
C THR A 42 3.54 -7.84 -17.02
N GLN A 43 2.70 -7.81 -18.05
CA GLN A 43 1.54 -6.93 -18.11
C GLN A 43 0.53 -7.23 -16.99
N THR A 44 0.25 -8.51 -16.74
CA THR A 44 -0.64 -8.93 -15.65
C THR A 44 -0.11 -8.47 -14.30
N ALA A 45 1.19 -8.70 -14.02
CA ALA A 45 1.82 -8.22 -12.79
C ALA A 45 1.75 -6.70 -12.67
N SER A 46 1.99 -5.96 -13.76
CA SER A 46 1.89 -4.50 -13.79
C SER A 46 0.48 -4.02 -13.45
N VAL A 47 -0.56 -4.61 -14.05
CA VAL A 47 -1.97 -4.28 -13.76
C VAL A 47 -2.31 -4.57 -12.30
N LEU A 48 -1.81 -5.68 -11.75
CA LEU A 48 -2.02 -6.04 -10.36
C LEU A 48 -1.36 -5.03 -9.40
N TYR A 49 -0.12 -4.61 -9.64
CA TYR A 49 0.52 -3.57 -8.82
C TYR A 49 -0.24 -2.23 -8.90
N GLN A 50 -0.67 -1.82 -10.09
CA GLN A 50 -1.45 -0.58 -10.25
C GLN A 50 -2.79 -0.65 -9.52
N ALA A 51 -3.46 -1.81 -9.55
CA ALA A 51 -4.69 -2.04 -8.81
C ALA A 51 -4.43 -2.05 -7.29
N GLY A 52 -3.33 -2.66 -6.85
CA GLY A 52 -2.88 -2.69 -5.46
C GLY A 52 -2.66 -1.28 -4.90
N ASP A 53 -1.92 -0.44 -5.63
CA ASP A 53 -1.70 0.96 -5.29
C ASP A 53 -3.03 1.73 -5.15
N LEU A 54 -3.93 1.61 -6.13
CA LEU A 54 -5.22 2.30 -6.10
C LEU A 54 -6.09 1.85 -4.92
N LEU A 55 -6.17 0.55 -4.67
CA LEU A 55 -6.94 0.01 -3.55
C LEU A 55 -6.31 0.39 -2.20
N THR A 56 -4.99 0.46 -2.13
CA THR A 56 -4.25 0.91 -0.95
C THR A 56 -4.54 2.38 -0.65
N ALA A 57 -4.62 3.24 -1.68
CA ALA A 57 -5.06 4.62 -1.52
C ALA A 57 -6.46 4.69 -0.88
N LEU A 58 -7.42 3.90 -1.36
CA LEU A 58 -8.77 3.85 -0.79
C LEU A 58 -8.78 3.31 0.64
N ALA A 59 -7.97 2.31 0.93
CA ALA A 59 -7.83 1.75 2.28
C ALA A 59 -7.24 2.77 3.27
N ILE A 60 -6.25 3.57 2.85
CA ILE A 60 -5.68 4.65 3.64
C ILE A 60 -6.74 5.71 3.97
N ILE A 61 -7.57 6.09 3.00
CA ILE A 61 -8.67 7.04 3.24
C ILE A 61 -9.62 6.51 4.33
N GLY A 62 -9.92 5.21 4.33
CA GLY A 62 -10.66 4.56 5.40
C GLY A 62 -9.97 4.62 6.76
N LEU A 63 -8.64 4.43 6.80
CA LEU A 63 -7.85 4.51 8.03
C LEU A 63 -7.79 5.92 8.61
N LEU A 64 -7.83 6.97 7.77
CA LEU A 64 -7.82 8.36 8.23
C LEU A 64 -8.95 8.67 9.22
N HIS A 65 -10.09 7.98 9.09
CA HIS A 65 -11.21 8.06 10.04
C HIS A 65 -10.75 7.69 11.45
N THR A 66 -9.91 6.66 11.60
CA THR A 66 -9.42 6.19 12.91
C THR A 66 -8.37 7.10 13.54
N MET A 67 -7.88 8.10 12.81
CA MET A 67 -6.73 8.94 13.19
C MET A 67 -7.17 10.32 13.70
N GLY A 68 -8.47 10.53 13.97
CA GLY A 68 -9.02 11.81 14.43
C GLY A 68 -8.29 12.39 15.64
N SER A 69 -7.90 11.52 16.58
CA SER A 69 -7.20 11.87 17.82
C SER A 69 -5.68 12.02 17.68
N ALA A 70 -5.06 11.53 16.60
CA ALA A 70 -3.61 11.56 16.45
C ALA A 70 -3.05 12.95 16.09
N GLY A 71 -3.90 13.84 15.56
CA GLY A 71 -3.54 15.20 15.17
C GLY A 71 -3.45 15.42 13.66
N VAL A 72 -3.36 16.70 13.25
CA VAL A 72 -3.45 17.13 11.84
C VAL A 72 -2.33 16.54 10.97
N PHE A 73 -1.10 16.45 11.51
CA PHE A 73 0.06 15.93 10.79
C PHE A 73 -0.19 14.56 10.18
N TRP A 74 -0.76 13.62 10.94
CA TRP A 74 -0.97 12.25 10.46
C TRP A 74 -2.06 12.16 9.40
N ARG A 75 -3.07 13.03 9.46
CA ARG A 75 -4.10 13.11 8.42
C ARG A 75 -3.51 13.65 7.13
N VAL A 76 -2.67 14.67 7.20
CA VAL A 76 -1.95 15.20 6.04
C VAL A 76 -1.03 14.13 5.44
N ALA A 77 -0.26 13.43 6.28
CA ALA A 77 0.58 12.33 5.83
C ALA A 77 -0.24 11.23 5.13
N GLY A 78 -1.38 10.83 5.69
CA GLY A 78 -2.25 9.84 5.05
C GLY A 78 -2.86 10.29 3.73
N TRP A 79 -3.30 11.56 3.63
CA TRP A 79 -3.76 12.11 2.35
C TRP A 79 -2.66 12.15 1.30
N LEU A 80 -1.46 12.58 1.66
CA LEU A 80 -0.30 12.56 0.75
C LEU A 80 0.07 11.14 0.33
N THR A 81 -0.02 10.18 1.26
CA THR A 81 0.23 8.77 0.96
C THR A 81 -0.80 8.23 -0.03
N ALA A 82 -2.10 8.50 0.20
CA ALA A 82 -3.16 8.09 -0.71
C ALA A 82 -2.97 8.71 -2.10
N ALA A 83 -2.63 10.00 -2.17
CA ALA A 83 -2.34 10.68 -3.44
C ALA A 83 -1.12 10.07 -4.14
N ALA A 84 -0.03 9.77 -3.41
CA ALA A 84 1.16 9.15 -3.97
C ALA A 84 0.86 7.75 -4.56
N ASN A 85 0.02 6.96 -3.90
CA ASN A 85 -0.44 5.67 -4.42
C ASN A 85 -1.29 5.83 -5.68
N VAL A 86 -2.20 6.81 -5.73
CA VAL A 86 -2.97 7.10 -6.97
C VAL A 86 -2.02 7.49 -8.12
N VAL A 87 -1.01 8.33 -7.84
CA VAL A 87 0.00 8.71 -8.84
C VAL A 87 0.80 7.50 -9.31
N ALA A 88 1.25 6.65 -8.39
CA ALA A 88 1.99 5.41 -8.71
C ALA A 88 1.16 4.44 -9.59
N SER A 89 -0.14 4.35 -9.32
CA SER A 89 -1.09 3.55 -10.11
C SER A 89 -1.26 4.08 -11.55
N VAL A 90 -1.28 5.40 -11.74
CA VAL A 90 -1.64 6.02 -13.03
C VAL A 90 -0.43 6.31 -13.92
N LEU A 91 0.74 6.64 -13.34
CA LEU A 91 1.92 7.04 -14.12
C LEU A 91 2.36 6.00 -15.17
N PRO A 92 2.40 4.69 -14.86
CA PRO A 92 2.75 3.66 -15.84
C PRO A 92 1.80 3.66 -17.05
N LEU A 93 0.50 3.84 -16.82
CA LEU A 93 -0.51 3.92 -17.89
C LEU A 93 -0.24 5.13 -18.79
N VAL A 94 0.02 6.29 -18.19
CA VAL A 94 0.33 7.51 -18.93
C VAL A 94 1.62 7.36 -19.73
N ALA A 95 2.64 6.70 -19.19
CA ALA A 95 3.92 6.43 -19.87
C ALA A 95 3.78 5.59 -21.15
N ASP A 96 2.77 4.72 -21.19
CA ASP A 96 2.52 3.76 -22.27
C ASP A 96 1.50 4.26 -23.31
N THR A 97 0.65 5.23 -22.96
CA THR A 97 -0.33 5.84 -23.90
C THR A 97 0.30 6.69 -25.02
N GLY A 98 1.61 6.95 -24.98
CA GLY A 98 2.30 7.77 -25.99
C GLY A 98 1.94 9.26 -25.94
N LEU A 99 1.05 9.68 -25.02
CA LEU A 99 0.64 11.08 -24.84
C LEU A 99 1.80 12.03 -24.46
N TYR A 100 2.93 11.47 -24.01
CA TYR A 100 4.14 12.20 -23.60
C TYR A 100 5.38 11.86 -24.45
N LYS A 101 5.20 11.39 -25.69
CA LYS A 101 6.34 11.15 -26.59
C LYS A 101 6.16 11.76 -27.97
N ALA A 102 6.85 12.87 -28.23
CA ALA A 102 7.42 13.08 -29.56
C ALA A 102 8.61 12.10 -29.75
N PRO A 103 8.87 11.58 -30.97
CA PRO A 103 10.04 10.75 -31.22
C PRO A 103 11.34 11.50 -30.84
N GLY A 104 12.11 10.98 -29.88
CA GLY A 104 13.39 11.55 -29.44
C GLY A 104 13.39 12.23 -28.06
N GLU A 105 12.25 12.37 -27.40
CA GLU A 105 12.18 12.98 -26.05
C GLU A 105 12.47 11.98 -24.92
N SER A 106 13.07 12.51 -23.84
CA SER A 106 13.49 11.76 -22.65
C SER A 106 12.33 11.39 -21.73
N ARG A 107 12.29 10.13 -21.27
CA ARG A 107 11.34 9.63 -20.24
C ARG A 107 11.72 10.01 -18.80
N LEU A 108 12.91 10.59 -18.60
CA LEU A 108 13.48 10.86 -17.27
C LEU A 108 12.52 11.55 -16.29
N PRO A 109 11.78 12.63 -16.66
CA PRO A 109 10.90 13.29 -15.71
C PRO A 109 9.77 12.40 -15.18
N LEU A 110 9.24 11.51 -16.02
CA LEU A 110 8.13 10.63 -15.68
C LEU A 110 8.61 9.44 -14.85
N ASP A 111 9.81 8.91 -15.18
CA ASP A 111 10.47 7.89 -14.38
C ASP A 111 10.84 8.42 -12.97
N TYR A 112 11.33 9.66 -12.87
CA TYR A 112 11.58 10.30 -11.58
C TYR A 112 10.30 10.52 -10.77
N ALA A 113 9.22 10.97 -11.42
CA ALA A 113 7.94 11.16 -10.75
C ALA A 113 7.38 9.82 -10.23
N PHE A 114 7.57 8.73 -10.97
CA PHE A 114 7.19 7.38 -10.54
C PHE A 114 8.02 6.91 -9.33
N VAL A 115 9.33 7.06 -9.38
CA VAL A 115 10.20 6.70 -8.24
C VAL A 115 9.86 7.53 -7.00
N LEU A 116 9.63 8.84 -7.17
CA LEU A 116 9.23 9.72 -6.09
C LEU A 116 7.86 9.33 -5.52
N SER A 117 6.88 8.99 -6.37
CA SER A 117 5.57 8.54 -5.91
C SER A 117 5.66 7.22 -5.14
N MET A 118 6.46 6.26 -5.62
CA MET A 118 6.69 5.00 -4.90
C MET A 118 7.36 5.25 -3.54
N PHE A 119 8.35 6.15 -3.48
CA PHE A 119 9.00 6.52 -2.23
C PHE A 119 8.04 7.17 -1.23
N LEU A 120 7.21 8.11 -1.70
CA LEU A 120 6.20 8.77 -0.88
C LEU A 120 5.08 7.82 -0.45
N ALA A 121 4.65 6.90 -1.31
CA ALA A 121 3.67 5.87 -1.00
C ALA A 121 4.18 4.93 0.10
N GLY A 122 5.41 4.42 -0.04
CA GLY A 122 6.01 3.52 0.95
C GLY A 122 6.27 4.21 2.29
N THR A 123 7.01 5.33 2.28
CA THR A 123 7.33 6.09 3.51
C THR A 123 6.07 6.66 4.15
N GLY A 124 5.13 7.13 3.34
CA GLY A 124 3.85 7.62 3.81
C GLY A 124 3.01 6.55 4.48
N LEU A 125 2.98 5.32 3.94
CA LEU A 125 2.26 4.20 4.54
C LEU A 125 2.83 3.87 5.93
N LEU A 126 4.15 3.91 6.09
CA LEU A 126 4.79 3.77 7.40
C LEU A 126 4.27 4.83 8.39
N LEU A 127 4.21 6.10 7.97
CA LEU A 127 3.68 7.18 8.79
C LEU A 127 2.20 7.00 9.12
N VAL A 128 1.39 6.51 8.18
CA VAL A 128 -0.02 6.18 8.42
C VAL A 128 -0.15 5.11 9.50
N LEU A 129 0.60 4.02 9.41
CA LEU A 129 0.53 2.94 10.40
C LEU A 129 0.99 3.42 11.80
N ILE A 130 2.02 4.28 11.86
CA ILE A 130 2.44 4.93 13.11
C ILE A 130 1.33 5.83 13.65
N GLY A 131 0.67 6.62 12.80
CA GLY A 131 -0.42 7.50 13.22
C GLY A 131 -1.65 6.71 13.72
N VAL A 132 -2.00 5.58 13.08
CA VAL A 132 -3.04 4.65 13.53
C VAL A 132 -2.68 4.03 14.89
N TRP A 133 -1.41 3.69 15.09
CA TRP A 133 -0.92 3.24 16.39
C TRP A 133 -1.02 4.36 17.45
N ARG A 134 -0.57 5.58 17.14
CA ARG A 134 -0.65 6.75 18.02
C ARG A 134 -2.07 7.16 18.37
N ALA A 135 -3.03 6.99 17.45
CA ALA A 135 -4.46 7.22 17.68
C ALA A 135 -5.07 6.22 18.68
N GLY A 136 -4.31 5.18 19.03
CA GLY A 136 -4.70 4.13 19.95
C GLY A 136 -5.47 2.97 19.29
N PHE A 137 -5.77 3.08 17.99
CA PHE A 137 -6.45 2.04 17.23
C PHE A 137 -5.50 0.86 16.93
N GLY A 138 -4.22 1.10 16.66
CA GLY A 138 -3.26 0.10 16.19
C GLY A 138 -2.47 -0.68 17.26
N HIS A 139 -2.76 -0.56 18.56
CA HIS A 139 -1.98 -1.27 19.61
C HIS A 139 -1.95 -2.80 19.42
N GLY A 140 -0.79 -3.42 19.67
CA GLY A 140 -0.57 -4.87 19.54
C GLY A 140 0.62 -5.21 18.65
N ALA A 141 0.42 -6.11 17.68
CA ALA A 141 1.47 -6.58 16.77
C ALA A 141 1.87 -5.56 15.69
N LEU A 142 1.14 -4.46 15.52
CA LEU A 142 1.38 -3.49 14.44
C LEU A 142 2.82 -2.93 14.44
N PRO A 143 3.41 -2.48 15.56
CA PRO A 143 4.80 -2.03 15.56
C PRO A 143 5.78 -3.14 15.19
N LEU A 144 5.52 -4.38 15.63
CA LEU A 144 6.36 -5.53 15.28
C LEU A 144 6.31 -5.82 13.77
N LEU A 145 5.12 -5.76 13.17
CA LEU A 145 4.94 -5.94 11.73
C LEU A 145 5.60 -4.83 10.91
N ILE A 146 5.53 -3.58 11.39
CA ILE A 146 6.23 -2.45 10.81
C ILE A 146 7.75 -2.67 10.85
N VAL A 147 8.31 -3.01 12.02
CA VAL A 147 9.75 -3.25 12.17
C VAL A 147 10.18 -4.45 11.34
N ALA A 148 9.45 -5.55 11.36
CA ALA A 148 9.76 -6.73 10.56
C ALA A 148 9.66 -6.46 9.05
N GLY A 149 8.67 -5.68 8.61
CA GLY A 149 8.46 -5.36 7.20
C GLY A 149 9.53 -4.42 6.63
N TRP A 150 10.03 -3.49 7.44
CA TRP A 150 10.93 -2.42 6.96
C TRP A 150 12.38 -2.56 7.39
N VAL A 151 12.64 -3.07 8.59
CA VAL A 151 14.00 -3.17 9.16
C VAL A 151 14.65 -4.50 8.85
N LEU A 152 13.90 -5.61 8.93
CA LEU A 152 14.42 -6.95 8.67
C LEU A 152 15.05 -7.11 7.27
N PRO A 153 14.45 -6.56 6.19
CA PRO A 153 15.05 -6.61 4.85
C PRO A 153 16.37 -5.85 4.74
N ILE A 154 16.57 -4.79 5.56
CA ILE A 154 17.79 -3.99 5.60
C ILE A 154 18.85 -4.67 6.49
N ALA A 155 18.42 -5.26 7.61
CA ALA A 155 19.29 -5.84 8.63
C ALA A 155 19.83 -7.22 8.28
N VAL A 156 19.29 -7.91 7.26
CA VAL A 156 19.78 -9.23 6.83
C VAL A 156 20.41 -9.16 5.42
N PRO A 157 21.66 -8.66 5.28
CA PRO A 157 22.42 -8.78 4.04
C PRO A 157 22.63 -10.24 3.58
N LEU A 158 22.60 -11.21 4.50
CA LEU A 158 22.93 -12.61 4.28
C LEU A 158 21.90 -13.41 3.46
N LEU A 159 20.65 -12.96 3.34
CA LEU A 159 19.63 -13.59 2.48
C LEU A 159 19.77 -13.20 1.01
N ILE A 160 20.40 -12.05 0.71
CA ILE A 160 20.62 -11.54 -0.65
C ILE A 160 21.74 -12.32 -1.35
N VAL A 161 22.71 -12.86 -0.60
CA VAL A 161 23.88 -13.57 -1.14
C VAL A 161 23.56 -15.02 -1.53
N THR A 162 22.54 -15.65 -0.93
CA THR A 162 22.23 -17.07 -1.14
C THR A 162 21.05 -17.31 -2.10
N SER A 163 20.21 -16.31 -2.35
CA SER A 163 19.21 -16.36 -3.42
C SER A 163 18.86 -14.93 -3.86
N PRO A 164 19.19 -14.52 -5.10
CA PRO A 164 18.90 -13.19 -5.60
C PRO A 164 17.39 -12.89 -5.73
N ALA A 165 16.52 -13.88 -5.49
CA ALA A 165 15.06 -13.74 -5.52
C ALA A 165 14.37 -13.79 -4.13
N ALA A 166 15.09 -14.11 -3.05
CA ALA A 166 14.47 -14.56 -1.80
C ALA A 166 14.00 -13.50 -0.76
N PRO A 167 14.43 -12.21 -0.74
CA PRO A 167 13.94 -11.30 0.31
C PRO A 167 13.07 -10.11 -0.16
N LEU A 168 12.84 -9.90 -1.46
CA LEU A 168 12.09 -8.72 -1.95
C LEU A 168 10.57 -8.78 -1.72
N TRP A 169 10.02 -9.97 -1.46
CA TRP A 169 8.58 -10.20 -1.23
C TRP A 169 8.16 -10.13 0.25
N LEU A 170 9.13 -10.16 1.18
CA LEU A 170 8.85 -10.06 2.62
C LEU A 170 8.21 -8.73 3.03
N PRO A 171 8.72 -7.56 2.58
CA PRO A 171 8.12 -6.26 2.93
C PRO A 171 6.66 -6.13 2.48
N PRO A 172 6.30 -6.43 1.20
CA PRO A 172 4.90 -6.43 0.77
C PRO A 172 4.02 -7.38 1.59
N MET A 173 4.49 -8.60 1.87
CA MET A 173 3.70 -9.60 2.60
C MET A 173 3.46 -9.21 4.06
N LEU A 174 4.45 -8.68 4.76
CA LEU A 174 4.30 -8.22 6.15
C LEU A 174 3.41 -6.98 6.24
N THR A 175 3.51 -6.09 5.25
CA THR A 175 2.60 -4.95 5.11
C THR A 175 1.17 -5.43 4.88
N ALA A 176 0.97 -6.42 4.00
CA ALA A 176 -0.33 -7.02 3.76
C ALA A 176 -0.94 -7.60 5.04
N LEU A 177 -0.14 -8.32 5.84
CA LEU A 177 -0.59 -8.86 7.13
C LEU A 177 -0.96 -7.76 8.13
N ALA A 178 -0.20 -6.66 8.17
CA ALA A 178 -0.51 -5.52 9.03
C ALA A 178 -1.84 -4.86 8.65
N LEU A 179 -2.06 -4.63 7.35
CA LEU A 179 -3.31 -4.07 6.85
C LEU A 179 -4.48 -5.03 7.07
N ALA A 180 -4.33 -6.32 6.76
CA ALA A 180 -5.36 -7.32 7.00
C ALA A 180 -5.72 -7.45 8.49
N TRP A 181 -4.73 -7.40 9.38
CA TRP A 181 -4.97 -7.38 10.83
C TRP A 181 -5.76 -6.14 11.26
N LEU A 182 -5.40 -4.95 10.76
CA LEU A 182 -6.17 -3.72 11.00
C LEU A 182 -7.59 -3.83 10.43
N GLY A 183 -7.75 -4.40 9.24
CA GLY A 183 -9.05 -4.62 8.61
C GLY A 183 -9.95 -5.52 9.45
N VAL A 184 -9.45 -6.67 9.91
CA VAL A 184 -10.16 -7.57 10.83
C VAL A 184 -10.51 -6.85 12.14
N LYS A 185 -9.61 -6.01 12.66
CA LYS A 185 -9.87 -5.22 13.87
C LYS A 185 -11.01 -4.21 13.66
N ILE A 186 -11.06 -3.52 12.52
CA ILE A 186 -12.17 -2.61 12.16
C ILE A 186 -13.49 -3.39 12.05
N LEU A 187 -13.48 -4.55 11.38
CA LEU A 187 -14.66 -5.39 11.21
C LEU A 187 -15.22 -5.90 12.55
N ARG A 188 -14.35 -6.14 13.54
CA ARG A 188 -14.72 -6.53 14.91
C ARG A 188 -15.06 -5.36 15.83
N THR A 189 -14.79 -4.12 15.42
CA THR A 189 -15.09 -2.92 16.22
C THR A 189 -16.58 -2.62 16.14
N SER A 190 -17.22 -2.35 17.29
CA SER A 190 -18.62 -1.93 17.34
C SER A 190 -18.81 -0.58 16.66
N ARG A 191 -20.04 -0.29 16.21
CA ARG A 191 -20.37 0.99 15.58
C ARG A 191 -20.07 2.18 16.50
N GLU A 192 -20.52 2.11 17.76
CA GLU A 192 -20.29 3.17 18.76
C GLU A 192 -18.81 3.49 18.93
N LYS A 193 -17.98 2.45 18.96
CA LYS A 193 -16.53 2.60 19.08
C LYS A 193 -15.91 3.14 17.79
N TRP A 194 -16.40 2.75 16.62
CA TRP A 194 -15.95 3.30 15.33
C TRP A 194 -16.29 4.79 15.19
N ASP A 195 -17.49 5.19 15.60
CA ASP A 195 -17.96 6.58 15.57
C ASP A 195 -17.26 7.46 16.62
N SER A 196 -16.63 6.86 17.63
CA SER A 196 -15.84 7.57 18.65
C SER A 196 -14.43 7.99 18.21
N TYR A 197 -13.95 7.49 17.06
CA TYR A 197 -12.68 7.91 16.45
C TYR A 197 -12.90 9.05 15.44
#